data_AF-X1A4X6-F1
#
_entry.id   AF-X1A4X6-F1
#
_cell.length_a   1.000
_cell.length_b   1.000
_cell.length_c   1.000
_cell.angle_alpha   90.00
_cell.angle_beta   90.00
_cell.angle_gamma   90.00
#
_symmetry.space_group_name_H-M   'P 1'
#
loop_
_entity.id
_entity.type
_entity.pdbx_description
1 polymer ?
#
loop_
_entity_poly.entity_id
_entity_poly.type
_entity_poly.pdbx_seq_one_letter_code
_entity_poly.pdbx_strand_id
1 'polypeptide(L)' 'HPFCEDCLEKNPQQTKIAQEVHHVIPWASGSTPAEQDTLAYDPDNLRALCVDCHKAADRKFTSN' A
#
# COMPACT_ATOMS: atom_id res chain seq x y z
N HIS A 1 -9.20 5.20 -3.11
CA HIS A 1 -9.82 5.74 -1.87
C HIS A 1 -9.10 7.03 -1.47
N PRO A 2 -9.77 8.14 -1.11
CA PRO A 2 -9.08 9.41 -0.79
C PRO A 2 -8.44 9.47 0.61
N PHE A 3 -8.75 8.52 1.51
CA PHE A 3 -8.25 8.53 2.89
C PHE A 3 -7.23 7.41 3.10
N CYS A 4 -6.33 7.62 4.06
CA CYS A 4 -5.36 6.62 4.49
C CYS A 4 -6.09 5.44 5.14
N GLU A 5 -6.03 4.28 4.50
CA GLU A 5 -6.71 3.05 4.94
C GLU A 5 -6.20 2.59 6.32
N ASP A 6 -4.88 2.62 6.54
CA ASP A 6 -4.27 2.31 7.84
C ASP A 6 -4.72 3.26 8.96
N CYS A 7 -4.97 4.53 8.65
CA CYS A 7 -5.46 5.47 9.67
C CYS A 7 -6.94 5.26 9.95
N LEU A 8 -7.73 4.98 8.90
CA LEU A 8 -9.14 4.66 9.05
C LEU A 8 -9.35 3.42 9.93
N GLU A 9 -8.55 2.37 9.76
CA GLU A 9 -8.66 1.16 10.57
C GLU A 9 -8.32 1.42 12.05
N LYS A 10 -7.28 2.22 12.31
CA LYS A 10 -6.78 2.48 13.68
C LYS A 10 -7.62 3.49 14.45
N ASN A 11 -7.98 4.61 13.81
CA ASN A 11 -8.75 5.68 14.42
C ASN A 11 -9.52 6.45 13.32
N PRO A 12 -10.76 6.02 12.99
CA PRO A 12 -11.56 6.63 11.93
C PRO A 12 -11.79 8.14 12.10
N GLN A 13 -11.82 8.64 13.34
CA GLN A 13 -12.05 10.05 13.65
C GLN A 13 -10.82 10.95 13.40
N GLN A 14 -9.64 10.36 13.22
CA GLN A 14 -8.38 11.08 12.98
C GLN A 14 -7.67 10.58 11.72
N THR A 15 -8.44 10.21 10.69
CA THR A 15 -7.86 9.77 9.43
C THR A 15 -7.18 10.91 8.66
N LYS A 16 -6.10 10.57 7.95
CA LYS A 16 -5.36 11.48 7.07
C LYS A 16 -5.79 11.25 5.62
N ILE A 17 -5.57 12.24 4.75
CA ILE A 17 -5.69 12.08 3.31
C ILE A 17 -4.59 11.14 2.80
N ALA A 18 -4.95 10.21 1.91
CA ALA A 18 -3.98 9.37 1.22
C ALA A 18 -3.18 10.22 0.22
N GLN A 19 -1.87 9.98 0.17
CA GLN A 19 -0.93 10.71 -0.69
C GLN A 19 -0.20 9.77 -1.63
N GLU A 20 -0.12 8.49 -1.25
CA GLU A 20 0.63 7.46 -1.96
C GLU A 20 -0.22 6.20 -2.08
N VAL A 21 0.00 5.46 -3.16
CA VAL A 21 -0.54 4.11 -3.34
C VAL A 21 0.57 3.13 -2.99
N HIS A 22 0.29 2.23 -2.07
CA HIS A 22 1.21 1.20 -1.61
C HIS A 22 0.83 -0.16 -2.18
N HIS A 23 1.79 -0.83 -2.82
CA HIS A 23 1.68 -2.24 -3.20
C HIS A 23 1.99 -3.13 -2.00
N VAL A 24 1.04 -3.95 -1.55
CA VAL A 24 1.22 -4.89 -0.43
C VAL A 24 2.32 -5.90 -0.76
N ILE A 25 2.27 -6.45 -1.98
CA ILE A 25 3.34 -7.23 -2.61
C ILE A 25 3.96 -6.33 -3.68
N PRO A 26 5.27 -6.04 -3.63
CA PRO A 26 5.92 -5.21 -4.63
C PRO A 26 5.71 -5.77 -6.04
N TRP A 27 5.23 -4.96 -6.98
CA TRP A 27 4.93 -5.42 -8.35
C TRP A 27 6.16 -6.02 -9.04
N ALA A 28 7.35 -5.48 -8.75
CA ALA A 28 8.63 -5.95 -9.28
C ALA A 28 9.04 -7.35 -8.79
N SER A 29 8.29 -7.95 -7.86
CA SER A 29 8.50 -9.35 -7.44
C SER A 29 7.92 -10.38 -8.40
N GLY A 30 7.07 -9.97 -9.35
CA GLY A 30 6.54 -10.86 -10.39
C GLY A 30 7.63 -11.37 -11.34
N SER A 31 7.56 -12.65 -11.70
CA SER A 31 8.55 -13.33 -12.55
C SER A 31 8.27 -13.18 -14.04
N THR A 32 7.04 -12.80 -14.41
CA THR A 32 6.64 -12.52 -15.79
C THR A 32 5.99 -11.14 -15.91
N PRO A 33 5.94 -10.53 -17.11
CA PRO A 33 5.23 -9.27 -17.31
C PRO A 33 3.75 -9.33 -16.89
N ALA A 34 3.07 -10.46 -17.13
CA ALA A 34 1.68 -10.65 -16.74
C ALA A 34 1.50 -10.70 -15.21
N GLU A 35 2.43 -11.32 -14.50
CA GLU A 35 2.45 -11.32 -13.03
C GLU A 35 2.76 -9.92 -12.48
N GLN A 36 3.70 -9.20 -13.09
CA GLN A 36 4.03 -7.83 -12.72
C GLN A 36 2.84 -6.89 -12.90
N ASP A 37 2.12 -6.99 -14.03
CA ASP A 37 0.90 -6.22 -14.28
C ASP A 37 -0.20 -6.57 -13.27
N THR A 38 -0.38 -7.87 -12.98
CA THR A 38 -1.35 -8.30 -11.97
C THR A 38 -1.03 -7.67 -10.62
N LEU A 39 0.21 -7.79 -10.14
CA LEU A 39 0.62 -7.19 -8.87
C LEU A 39 0.57 -5.65 -8.90
N ALA A 40 0.83 -5.01 -10.04
CA ALA A 40 0.82 -3.56 -10.16
C ALA A 40 -0.59 -2.95 -10.05
N TYR A 41 -1.62 -3.67 -10.52
CA TYR A 41 -2.96 -3.12 -10.72
C TYR A 41 -4.08 -3.84 -9.97
N ASP A 42 -3.83 -5.00 -9.37
CA ASP A 42 -4.80 -5.71 -8.55
C ASP A 42 -5.24 -4.82 -7.36
N PRO A 43 -6.51 -4.39 -7.31
CA PRO A 43 -7.00 -3.53 -6.23
C PRO A 43 -6.86 -4.17 -4.84
N ASP A 44 -6.83 -5.51 -4.74
CA ASP A 44 -6.62 -6.21 -3.47
C ASP A 44 -5.14 -6.18 -3.03
N ASN A 45 -4.22 -5.85 -3.95
CA ASN A 45 -2.80 -5.64 -3.67
C ASN A 45 -2.45 -4.16 -3.46
N LEU A 46 -3.41 -3.23 -3.58
CA LEU A 46 -3.19 -1.79 -3.46
C LEU A 46 -3.83 -1.24 -2.19
N ARG A 47 -3.14 -0.30 -1.55
CA ARG A 47 -3.69 0.46 -0.41
C ARG A 47 -3.40 1.94 -0.57
N ALA A 48 -4.40 2.79 -0.31
CA ALA A 48 -4.22 4.23 -0.27
C ALA A 48 -3.70 4.65 1.12
N LEU A 49 -2.48 5.18 1.18
CA LEU A 49 -1.81 5.50 2.46
C LEU A 49 -1.34 6.96 2.50
N CYS A 50 -1.27 7.52 3.71
CA CYS A 50 -0.47 8.72 3.94
C CYS A 50 1.03 8.36 3.98
N VAL A 51 1.91 9.35 3.77
CA VAL A 51 3.37 9.14 3.70
C VAL A 51 3.93 8.42 4.95
N ASP A 52 3.41 8.73 6.13
CA ASP A 52 3.88 8.10 7.38
C ASP A 52 3.55 6.61 7.44
N CYS A 53 2.32 6.26 7.04
CA CYS A 53 1.87 4.87 6.99
C CYS A 53 2.57 4.09 5.87
N HIS A 54 2.79 4.71 4.70
CA HIS A 54 3.54 4.09 3.60
C HIS A 54 4.95 3.71 4.05
N LYS A 55 5.72 4.65 4.61
CA LYS A 55 7.06 4.39 5.17
C LYS A 55 7.05 3.31 6.25
N ALA A 56 6.00 3.24 7.07
CA ALA A 56 5.87 2.22 8.09
C ALA A 56 5.59 0.83 7.50
N ALA A 57 4.80 0.75 6.41
CA ALA A 57 4.52 -0.49 5.70
C ALA A 57 5.77 -1.05 5.02
N ASP A 58 6.56 -0.21 4.34
CA ASP A 58 7.79 -0.65 3.66
C ASP A 58 8.81 -1.23 4.64
N ARG A 59 8.96 -0.60 5.83
CA ARG A 59 9.86 -1.10 6.89
C ARG A 59 9.52 -2.50 7.37
N LYS A 60 8.25 -2.90 7.31
CA LYS A 60 7.83 -4.27 7.67
C LYS A 60 8.28 -5.30 6.64
N PHE A 61 8.51 -4.88 5.39
CA PHE A 61 8.96 -5.75 4.31
C PHE A 61 10.50 -5.86 4.25
N THR A 62 11.22 -4.79 4.62
CA THR A 62 12.70 -4.78 4.64
C THR A 62 13.32 -5.38 5.92
N SER A 63 12.50 -5.76 6.90
CA SER A 63 12.96 -6.38 8.15
C SER A 63 12.77 -7.90 8.07
N ASN A 64 13.66 -8.57 7.34
CA ASN A 64 13.82 -10.03 7.34
C ASN A 64 15.29 -10.39 7.09
#